data_AF-A0A661NJU9-F1
#
_entry.id   AF-A0A661NJU9-F1
#
_cell.length_a   1.000
_cell.length_b   1.000
_cell.length_c   1.000
_cell.angle_alpha   90.00
_cell.angle_beta   90.00
_cell.angle_gamma   90.00
#
_symmetry.space_group_name_H-M   'P 1'
#
loop_
_entity.id
_entity.type
_entity.pdbx_description
1 polymer ?
#
loop_
_entity_poly.entity_id
_entity_poly.type
_entity_poly.pdbx_seq_one_letter_code
_entity_poly.pdbx_strand_id
1 'polypeptide(L)'
;MYSQLTLGVALAGVLVLAAGCKTDPPPTVLNERPEILDIEAPAPVLEGSLLRVTGFRFEALGPDPYLVVDGSSGGDALSLESVGGPGEVFFKVTAELVTSLGAGTSSVEAVLHGDAGVSVPFPFSLEVATTMDVDLTDAPSGIVHYNDEGILRGAGFLAPTEGTVTAHFTGTFTEDGGSSRPIDVSIPVLPAERTARDRGIVRLTTALGSVHPGVFEGTVTLESSLVGGGRSTSTAEMVSLSFDGPELFSIAPEALSLEQLVFVSGAGFLGGPDELDEATIVRLAGEFDPEDGAAGSFDEELVMTWVSGSTLIATIHAEERSNELISELFRSRRGTFTGSATPIVIKGSDMEVGPSVPFSFTLGQVTQVVFMRFLPGFYTSLPFFGLEAAAGEIEPLVESRIESIYSDWNIDVRLTAPEDFSPNGYSTVEVGGPDPNGIGLFGYDNTPGKDINNIRLFDKIGGANAETQEDGYQGYGGVFVESMLYFSSHPDLGIPAPGSRPDADPLFDEIFDPVRTGHPATLGEIRGEGDGDRVNAVRRALEALASMVGETTAHELGHSFGLAEPFGPPTVFHNSFDDEGCLMDNGGNRPIGERTAQPGFTPTHLCHSSPGYLDGILGD
;
A
#
# COMPACT_ATOMS: atom_id res chain seq x y z
N MET A 1 50.64 -41.52 20.21
CA MET A 1 51.03 -42.78 19.55
C MET A 1 50.05 -43.85 20.01
N TYR A 2 49.15 -44.23 19.10
CA TYR A 2 48.21 -45.36 19.11
C TYR A 2 47.48 -45.78 20.40
N SER A 3 46.15 -45.60 20.41
CA SER A 3 45.25 -46.73 20.67
C SER A 3 43.88 -46.50 20.04
N GLN A 4 43.44 -47.48 19.27
CA GLN A 4 42.15 -47.56 18.60
C GLN A 4 41.04 -48.07 19.52
N LEU A 5 39.81 -47.70 19.13
CA LEU A 5 38.52 -48.39 19.22
C LEU A 5 38.49 -49.77 19.91
N THR A 6 37.51 -49.99 20.81
CA THR A 6 36.27 -50.68 20.41
C THR A 6 35.12 -50.52 21.41
N LEU A 7 33.93 -50.55 20.81
CA LEU A 7 32.56 -50.38 21.29
C LEU A 7 32.09 -51.54 22.18
N GLY A 8 31.22 -51.26 23.16
CA GLY A 8 30.52 -52.27 23.95
C GLY A 8 29.40 -51.68 24.79
N VAL A 9 28.20 -51.61 24.21
CA VAL A 9 26.94 -51.18 24.83
C VAL A 9 26.50 -52.20 25.89
N ALA A 10 26.12 -51.74 27.08
CA ALA A 10 25.18 -52.43 27.96
C ALA A 10 24.39 -51.41 28.79
N LEU A 11 23.11 -51.31 28.48
CA LEU A 11 22.07 -50.55 29.15
C LEU A 11 21.54 -51.36 30.34
N ALA A 12 21.43 -50.77 31.54
CA ALA A 12 20.35 -51.04 32.51
C ALA A 12 20.54 -50.24 33.81
N GLY A 13 19.45 -49.65 34.30
CA GLY A 13 19.21 -49.53 35.74
C GLY A 13 19.05 -48.13 36.28
N VAL A 14 17.82 -47.61 36.16
CA VAL A 14 17.29 -46.43 36.85
C VAL A 14 17.50 -46.52 38.37
N LEU A 15 18.03 -45.45 38.97
CA LEU A 15 17.85 -45.15 40.40
C LEU A 15 17.33 -43.72 40.54
N VAL A 16 16.07 -43.62 40.95
CA VAL A 16 15.39 -42.38 41.34
C VAL A 16 15.96 -41.92 42.68
N LEU A 17 16.55 -40.74 42.72
CA LEU A 17 16.81 -39.99 43.95
C LEU A 17 16.23 -38.59 43.80
N ALA A 18 15.18 -38.35 44.58
CA ALA A 18 14.51 -37.08 44.74
C ALA A 18 15.49 -36.02 45.27
N ALA A 19 15.75 -35.01 44.46
CA ALA A 19 16.29 -33.72 44.90
C ALA A 19 15.17 -32.69 44.74
N GLY A 20 14.83 -32.03 45.85
CA GLY A 20 13.72 -31.10 45.92
C GLY A 20 13.79 -30.00 44.87
N CYS A 21 12.64 -29.75 44.24
CA CYS A 21 12.41 -28.61 43.38
C CYS A 21 12.72 -27.32 44.16
N LYS A 22 13.90 -26.75 43.92
CA LYS A 22 13.99 -25.29 43.89
C LYS A 22 13.09 -24.88 42.74
N THR A 23 11.96 -24.27 43.06
CA THR A 23 11.23 -23.44 42.11
C THR A 23 12.24 -22.39 41.65
N ASP A 24 12.79 -22.57 40.45
CA ASP A 24 13.27 -21.41 39.73
C ASP A 24 12.08 -20.44 39.69
N PRO A 25 12.25 -19.17 40.09
CA PRO A 25 11.21 -18.19 39.87
C PRO A 25 10.81 -18.28 38.39
N PRO A 26 9.53 -18.04 38.05
CA PRO A 26 9.13 -17.93 36.65
C PRO A 26 10.15 -17.04 35.95
N PRO A 27 10.54 -17.31 34.68
CA PRO A 27 11.44 -16.43 33.98
C PRO A 27 10.85 -15.03 34.15
N THR A 28 11.57 -14.20 34.90
CA THR A 28 11.23 -12.79 35.03
C THR A 28 11.15 -12.36 33.57
N VAL A 29 9.96 -12.00 33.10
CA VAL A 29 9.86 -11.19 31.89
C VAL A 29 10.77 -10.04 32.22
N LEU A 30 11.98 -10.03 31.68
CA LEU A 30 12.87 -8.91 31.84
C LEU A 30 12.05 -7.79 31.22
N ASN A 31 11.58 -6.87 32.06
CA ASN A 31 11.14 -5.56 31.64
C ASN A 31 12.40 -4.87 31.09
N GLU A 32 12.88 -5.35 29.95
CA GLU A 32 13.96 -4.74 29.20
C GLU A 32 13.41 -3.40 28.74
N ARG A 33 14.06 -2.34 29.24
CA ARG A 33 13.70 -0.97 28.90
C ARG A 33 13.86 -0.76 27.38
N PRO A 34 13.12 0.17 26.78
CA PRO A 34 13.38 0.61 25.41
C PRO A 34 14.87 0.94 25.23
N GLU A 35 15.44 0.60 24.08
CA GLU A 35 16.86 0.76 23.80
C GLU A 35 17.05 1.45 22.45
N ILE A 36 17.86 2.51 22.44
CA ILE A 36 18.32 3.16 21.22
C ILE A 36 19.50 2.33 20.69
N LEU A 37 19.42 1.93 19.42
CA LEU A 37 20.46 1.15 18.76
C LEU A 37 21.38 2.05 17.94
N ASP A 38 20.83 3.08 17.31
CA ASP A 38 21.60 4.03 16.49
C ASP A 38 20.91 5.40 16.42
N ILE A 39 21.72 6.45 16.29
CA ILE A 39 21.28 7.82 16.01
C ILE A 39 22.04 8.31 14.78
N GLU A 40 21.35 8.36 13.65
CA GLU A 40 21.88 8.86 12.39
C GLU A 40 21.57 10.37 12.26
N ALA A 41 22.59 11.16 11.94
CA ALA A 41 22.49 12.62 11.80
C ALA A 41 23.39 13.12 10.66
N PRO A 42 23.03 14.21 9.98
CA PRO A 42 23.96 14.87 9.08
C PRO A 42 25.15 15.44 9.87
N ALA A 43 26.33 15.46 9.25
CA ALA A 43 27.54 16.00 9.86
C ALA A 43 28.09 17.17 9.03
N PRO A 44 28.16 18.41 9.57
CA PRO A 44 27.61 18.83 10.86
C PRO A 44 26.07 18.92 10.88
N VAL A 45 25.49 18.92 12.08
CA VAL A 45 24.10 19.27 12.37
C VAL A 45 23.93 20.78 12.49
N LEU A 46 22.79 21.26 12.01
CA LEU A 46 22.35 22.64 11.96
C LEU A 46 21.00 22.77 12.68
N GLU A 47 20.56 24.01 12.93
CA GLU A 47 19.17 24.24 13.28
C GLU A 47 18.26 23.65 12.18
N GLY A 48 17.32 22.80 12.59
CA GLY A 48 16.39 22.13 11.69
C GLY A 48 16.84 20.76 11.17
N SER A 49 18.07 20.31 11.45
CA SER A 49 18.52 18.95 11.11
C SER A 49 17.60 17.91 11.75
N LEU A 50 17.39 16.79 11.06
CA LEU A 50 16.64 15.66 11.62
C LEU A 50 17.61 14.59 12.12
N LEU A 51 17.44 14.18 13.37
CA LEU A 51 18.09 13.02 13.95
C LEU A 51 17.18 11.81 13.75
N ARG A 52 17.65 10.78 13.06
CA ARG A 52 16.92 9.51 12.90
C ARG A 52 17.34 8.56 14.01
N VAL A 53 16.40 8.21 14.88
CA VAL A 53 16.64 7.33 16.01
C VAL A 53 16.03 5.98 15.71
N THR A 54 16.86 4.94 15.69
CA THR A 54 16.42 3.56 15.54
C THR A 54 16.65 2.81 16.83
N GLY A 55 15.76 1.86 17.13
CA GLY A 55 15.84 1.14 18.39
C GLY A 55 14.84 0.01 18.51
N PHE A 56 14.81 -0.57 19.71
CA PHE A 56 13.93 -1.67 20.05
C PHE A 56 12.93 -1.23 21.12
N ARG A 57 11.68 -1.68 20.96
CA ARG A 57 10.57 -1.48 21.92
C ARG A 57 10.12 -0.03 22.14
N PHE A 58 10.14 0.80 21.09
CA PHE A 58 9.65 2.17 21.20
C PHE A 58 8.14 2.22 21.45
N GLU A 59 7.38 1.20 21.08
CA GLU A 59 5.95 1.07 21.39
C GLU A 59 5.66 1.08 22.90
N ALA A 60 6.64 0.65 23.72
CA ALA A 60 6.52 0.68 25.16
C ALA A 60 6.65 2.09 25.77
N LEU A 61 6.99 3.11 24.98
CA LEU A 61 7.06 4.51 25.41
C LEU A 61 5.72 5.24 25.26
N GLY A 62 4.76 4.70 24.50
CA GLY A 62 3.51 5.36 24.17
C GLY A 62 3.55 6.07 22.81
N PRO A 63 2.46 6.79 22.43
CA PRO A 63 2.27 7.29 21.07
C PRO A 63 3.18 8.48 20.71
N ASP A 64 3.61 9.27 21.70
CA ASP A 64 4.30 10.54 21.47
C ASP A 64 5.64 10.63 22.24
N PRO A 65 6.65 9.80 21.89
CA PRO A 65 7.95 9.87 22.54
C PRO A 65 8.70 11.15 22.16
N TYR A 66 9.40 11.76 23.12
CA TYR A 66 10.31 12.88 22.89
C TYR A 66 11.76 12.50 23.24
N LEU A 67 12.72 13.10 22.54
CA LEU A 67 14.14 12.83 22.76
C LEU A 67 14.74 13.91 23.66
N VAL A 68 15.31 13.50 24.77
CA VAL A 68 16.10 14.36 25.65
C VAL A 68 17.57 14.19 25.29
N VAL A 69 18.23 15.30 24.94
CA VAL A 69 19.68 15.33 24.68
C VAL A 69 20.36 16.13 25.78
N ASP A 70 21.27 15.49 26.51
CA ASP A 70 22.06 16.10 27.58
C ASP A 70 23.52 16.28 27.16
N GLY A 71 24.05 17.48 27.36
CA GLY A 71 25.44 17.84 27.10
C GLY A 71 26.29 17.59 28.34
N SER A 72 27.42 16.90 28.18
CA SER A 72 28.36 16.56 29.27
C SER A 72 28.99 17.75 30.03
N SER A 73 28.61 18.99 29.72
CA SER A 73 29.10 20.24 30.32
C SER A 73 28.05 21.05 31.11
N GLY A 74 27.06 20.40 31.73
CA GLY A 74 26.20 21.01 32.76
C GLY A 74 25.18 22.02 32.22
N GLY A 75 24.74 21.86 30.98
CA GLY A 75 23.58 22.56 30.41
C GLY A 75 22.27 21.88 30.81
N ASP A 76 21.14 22.58 30.64
CA ASP A 76 19.82 21.98 30.79
C ASP A 76 19.58 20.96 29.65
N ALA A 77 19.00 19.82 29.99
CA ALA A 77 18.65 18.80 29.00
C ALA A 77 17.52 19.30 28.10
N LEU A 78 17.66 19.13 26.78
CA LEU A 78 16.73 19.71 25.80
C LEU A 78 15.88 18.63 25.16
N SER A 79 14.58 18.90 25.11
CA SER A 79 13.56 18.01 24.54
C SER A 79 13.36 18.34 23.06
N LEU A 80 13.45 17.31 22.21
CA LEU A 80 13.11 17.38 20.81
C LEU A 80 11.81 16.60 20.57
N GLU A 81 10.84 17.22 19.91
CA GLU A 81 9.59 16.58 19.53
C GLU A 81 9.79 15.69 18.28
N SER A 82 9.06 14.59 18.23
CA SER A 82 9.10 13.67 17.09
C SER A 82 8.43 14.27 15.86
N VAL A 83 8.99 14.03 14.68
CA VAL A 83 8.44 14.45 13.38
C VAL A 83 8.38 13.22 12.46
N GLY A 84 7.27 12.49 12.35
CA GLY A 84 7.20 11.34 11.43
C GLY A 84 6.07 10.32 11.65
N GLY A 85 5.96 9.36 10.72
CA GLY A 85 5.00 8.24 10.69
C GLY A 85 5.62 6.87 11.03
N PRO A 86 4.89 5.75 10.86
CA PRO A 86 5.23 4.46 11.48
C PRO A 86 6.57 3.86 11.01
N GLY A 87 7.39 3.42 11.97
CA GLY A 87 8.61 2.61 11.75
C GLY A 87 9.94 3.31 12.00
N GLU A 88 9.98 4.65 12.00
CA GLU A 88 11.21 5.44 12.27
C GLU A 88 10.86 6.72 13.03
N VAL A 89 11.60 7.02 14.11
CA VAL A 89 11.35 8.22 14.92
C VAL A 89 12.41 9.27 14.60
N PHE A 90 11.96 10.43 14.12
CA PHE A 90 12.85 11.55 13.81
C PHE A 90 12.68 12.67 14.80
N PHE A 91 13.77 13.34 15.16
CA PHE A 91 13.76 14.47 16.07
C PHE A 91 14.41 15.67 15.42
N LYS A 92 13.72 16.82 15.43
CA LYS A 92 14.22 18.05 14.82
C LYS A 92 15.14 18.79 15.78
N VAL A 93 16.37 19.04 15.38
CA VAL A 93 17.34 19.87 16.12
C VAL A 93 16.84 21.31 16.19
N THR A 94 16.73 21.86 17.40
CA THR A 94 16.23 23.22 17.63
C THR A 94 17.35 24.26 17.69
N ALA A 95 17.00 25.54 17.51
CA ALA A 95 17.91 26.66 17.74
C ALA A 95 18.51 26.67 19.16
N GLU A 96 17.70 26.25 20.14
CA GLU A 96 18.10 26.15 21.54
C GLU A 96 19.18 25.09 21.74
N LEU A 97 19.04 23.91 21.12
CA LEU A 97 20.04 22.85 21.17
C LEU A 97 21.36 23.27 20.52
N VAL A 98 21.28 23.89 19.34
CA VAL A 98 22.46 24.43 18.64
C VAL A 98 23.16 25.50 19.50
N THR A 99 22.40 26.38 20.14
CA THR A 99 22.95 27.43 21.02
C THR A 99 23.57 26.86 22.29
N SER A 100 22.93 25.85 22.89
CA SER A 100 23.37 25.20 24.12
C SER A 100 24.69 24.42 23.92
N LEU A 101 24.77 23.63 22.85
CA LEU A 101 25.97 22.84 22.55
C LEU A 101 27.11 23.72 21.99
N GLY A 102 26.77 24.81 21.29
CA GLY A 102 27.74 25.64 20.58
C GLY A 102 28.35 24.93 19.37
N ALA A 103 29.05 25.68 18.52
CA ALA A 103 29.70 25.10 17.35
C ALA A 103 30.90 24.20 17.74
N GLY A 104 31.03 23.06 17.09
CA GLY A 104 32.08 22.06 17.30
C GLY A 104 31.53 20.68 17.64
N THR A 105 32.43 19.76 17.97
CA THR A 105 32.07 18.39 18.34
C THR A 105 31.78 18.29 19.83
N SER A 106 30.57 17.85 20.17
CA SER A 106 30.11 17.63 21.55
C SER A 106 29.76 16.17 21.78
N SER A 107 30.25 15.61 22.89
CA SER A 107 29.78 14.31 23.37
C SER A 107 28.53 14.51 24.22
N VAL A 108 27.45 13.87 23.79
CA VAL A 108 26.11 14.01 24.35
C VAL A 108 25.54 12.64 24.70
N GLU A 109 24.53 12.64 25.56
CA GLU A 109 23.75 11.45 25.90
C GLU A 109 22.30 11.68 25.47
N ALA A 110 21.73 10.72 24.75
CA ALA A 110 20.35 10.73 24.30
C ALA A 110 19.50 9.76 25.12
N VAL A 111 18.33 10.22 25.55
CA VAL A 111 17.33 9.40 26.25
C VAL A 111 15.97 9.65 25.61
N LEU A 112 15.28 8.59 25.19
CA LEU A 112 13.89 8.68 24.78
C LEU A 112 12.99 8.65 26.00
N HIS A 113 12.03 9.57 26.05
CA HIS A 113 11.03 9.68 27.09
C HIS A 113 9.64 9.47 26.49
N GLY A 114 8.77 8.79 27.23
CA GLY A 114 7.36 8.71 26.91
C GLY A 114 6.52 8.48 28.16
N ASP A 115 5.21 8.38 28.01
CA ASP A 115 4.25 8.31 29.12
C ASP A 115 4.48 7.09 30.03
N ALA A 116 4.98 6.00 29.45
CA ALA A 116 5.14 4.71 30.12
C ALA A 116 6.57 4.41 30.57
N GLY A 117 7.56 5.27 30.26
CA GLY A 117 8.93 5.06 30.69
C GLY A 117 9.99 5.87 29.95
N VAL A 118 11.25 5.48 30.15
CA VAL A 118 12.40 6.07 29.47
C VAL A 118 13.32 4.96 28.94
N SER A 119 14.04 5.26 27.86
CA SER A 119 15.03 4.34 27.30
C SER A 119 16.28 4.24 28.17
N VAL A 120 17.14 3.26 27.85
CA VAL A 120 18.54 3.30 28.26
C VAL A 120 19.22 4.52 27.62
N PRO A 121 20.07 5.26 28.36
CA PRO A 121 20.82 6.37 27.78
C PRO A 121 21.82 5.90 26.71
N PHE A 122 21.88 6.64 25.61
CA PHE A 122 22.72 6.33 24.45
C PHE A 122 23.76 7.44 24.24
N PRO A 123 25.05 7.17 24.51
CA PRO A 123 26.10 8.15 24.28
C PRO A 123 26.43 8.24 22.79
N PHE A 124 26.50 9.46 22.27
CA PHE A 124 26.89 9.72 20.88
C PHE A 124 27.59 11.07 20.74
N SER A 125 28.07 11.36 19.53
CA SER A 125 28.79 12.59 19.23
C SER A 125 28.02 13.39 18.19
N LEU A 126 27.82 14.68 18.47
CA LEU A 126 27.22 15.63 17.54
C LEU A 126 28.26 16.66 17.12
N GLU A 127 28.47 16.83 15.82
CA GLU A 127 29.22 17.95 15.28
C GLU A 127 28.22 19.06 14.94
N VAL A 128 28.21 20.14 15.72
CA VAL A 128 27.25 21.24 15.58
C VAL A 128 27.88 22.39 14.82
N ALA A 129 27.14 22.97 13.87
CA ALA A 129 27.52 24.19 13.19
C ALA A 129 26.38 25.24 13.25
N THR A 130 26.75 26.52 13.23
CA THR A 130 25.81 27.65 13.12
C THR A 130 25.83 28.29 11.74
N THR A 131 26.77 27.87 10.90
CA THR A 131 26.98 28.34 9.52
C THR A 131 27.35 27.13 8.68
N MET A 132 26.95 27.15 7.42
CA MET A 132 27.32 26.13 6.45
C MET A 132 27.62 26.85 5.14
N ASP A 133 28.86 26.76 4.69
CA ASP A 133 29.23 27.26 3.37
C ASP A 133 28.87 26.19 2.33
N VAL A 134 28.21 26.61 1.27
CA VAL A 134 27.93 25.75 0.11
C VAL A 134 29.08 25.84 -0.87
N ASP A 135 29.54 24.69 -1.34
CA ASP A 135 30.58 24.58 -2.35
C ASP A 135 30.08 23.68 -3.48
N LEU A 136 30.44 24.03 -4.71
CA LEU A 136 30.11 23.27 -5.91
C LEU A 136 31.41 22.91 -6.61
N THR A 137 31.62 21.60 -6.78
CA THR A 137 32.84 21.05 -7.35
C THR A 137 32.61 20.33 -8.67
N ASP A 138 31.36 19.93 -8.94
CA ASP A 138 30.97 19.25 -10.16
C ASP A 138 29.48 19.50 -10.45
N ALA A 139 29.17 19.71 -11.73
CA ALA A 139 27.83 19.99 -12.24
C ALA A 139 27.45 18.96 -13.31
N PRO A 140 26.15 18.62 -13.46
CA PRO A 140 25.72 17.64 -14.45
C PRO A 140 26.10 18.09 -15.86
N SER A 141 26.67 17.19 -16.66
CA SER A 141 27.04 17.51 -18.05
C SER A 141 26.82 16.30 -18.96
N GLY A 142 26.65 16.59 -20.26
CA GLY A 142 26.40 15.58 -21.28
C GLY A 142 24.95 15.55 -21.77
N ILE A 143 24.53 14.40 -22.28
CA ILE A 143 23.19 14.20 -22.83
C ILE A 143 22.22 13.95 -21.69
N VAL A 144 21.11 14.68 -21.69
CA VAL A 144 20.04 14.65 -20.69
C VAL A 144 18.69 14.83 -21.38
N HIS A 145 17.62 14.55 -20.65
CA HIS A 145 16.25 14.87 -21.03
C HIS A 145 15.64 15.86 -20.04
N TYR A 146 14.55 16.50 -20.44
CA TYR A 146 13.79 17.32 -19.50
C TYR A 146 13.22 16.47 -18.36
N ASN A 147 13.23 17.05 -17.16
CA ASN A 147 12.88 16.42 -15.90
C ASN A 147 13.79 15.26 -15.45
N ASP A 148 14.96 15.09 -16.08
CA ASP A 148 16.03 14.26 -15.52
C ASP A 148 16.56 14.85 -14.20
N GLU A 149 17.05 13.96 -13.34
CA GLU A 149 17.73 14.33 -12.09
C GLU A 149 19.23 14.55 -12.35
N GLY A 150 19.65 15.81 -12.31
CA GLY A 150 21.06 16.21 -12.35
C GLY A 150 21.70 16.09 -10.97
N ILE A 151 22.85 15.41 -10.88
CA ILE A 151 23.62 15.32 -9.63
C ILE A 151 24.63 16.47 -9.58
N LEU A 152 24.54 17.26 -8.53
CA LEU A 152 25.51 18.29 -8.15
C LEU A 152 26.41 17.71 -7.05
N ARG A 153 27.73 17.86 -7.17
CA ARG A 153 28.70 17.39 -6.16
C ARG A 153 29.44 18.56 -5.55
N GLY A 154 29.66 18.52 -4.25
CA GLY A 154 30.34 19.58 -3.54
C GLY A 154 30.24 19.41 -2.03
N ALA A 155 29.88 20.48 -1.33
CA ALA A 155 29.69 20.47 0.10
C ALA A 155 28.56 21.42 0.52
N GLY A 156 28.00 21.19 1.71
CA GLY A 156 27.07 22.12 2.34
C GLY A 156 25.64 22.08 1.80
N PHE A 157 25.23 20.99 1.14
CA PHE A 157 23.82 20.78 0.78
C PHE A 157 22.96 20.68 2.05
N LEU A 158 21.75 21.26 2.00
CA LEU A 158 20.84 21.40 3.14
C LEU A 158 19.57 20.61 2.94
N ALA A 159 19.06 20.00 4.00
CA ALA A 159 17.70 19.47 4.03
C ALA A 159 16.69 20.63 4.03
N PRO A 160 15.46 20.44 3.50
CA PRO A 160 14.42 21.48 3.48
C PRO A 160 14.05 22.03 4.87
N THR A 161 14.29 21.25 5.93
CA THR A 161 14.03 21.65 7.31
C THR A 161 15.12 22.55 7.90
N GLU A 162 16.32 22.57 7.31
CA GLU A 162 17.48 23.35 7.74
C GLU A 162 17.61 24.67 6.99
N GLY A 163 17.02 24.74 5.79
CA GLY A 163 17.12 25.89 4.91
C GLY A 163 16.76 25.54 3.47
N THR A 164 17.20 26.39 2.55
CA THR A 164 17.01 26.20 1.10
C THR A 164 18.35 26.20 0.40
N VAL A 165 18.52 25.34 -0.60
CA VAL A 165 19.60 25.42 -1.59
C VAL A 165 18.97 25.57 -2.97
N THR A 166 19.48 26.49 -3.77
CA THR A 166 19.07 26.71 -5.16
C THR A 166 20.29 26.71 -6.07
N ALA A 167 20.18 26.02 -7.20
CA ALA A 167 21.14 26.06 -8.28
C ALA A 167 20.73 27.16 -9.26
N HIS A 168 21.53 28.21 -9.35
CA HIS A 168 21.35 29.32 -10.26
C HIS A 168 22.14 29.06 -11.54
N PHE A 169 21.42 28.76 -12.63
CA PHE A 169 21.97 28.53 -13.96
C PHE A 169 21.96 29.83 -14.76
N THR A 170 23.13 30.24 -15.24
CA THR A 170 23.30 31.38 -16.14
C THR A 170 24.06 30.96 -17.39
N GLY A 171 23.51 31.22 -18.56
CA GLY A 171 24.15 30.80 -19.80
C GLY A 171 23.32 31.10 -21.03
N THR A 172 23.52 30.29 -22.07
CA THR A 172 22.79 30.37 -23.33
C THR A 172 22.28 28.98 -23.69
N PHE A 173 21.00 28.88 -24.00
CA PHE A 173 20.43 27.70 -24.65
C PHE A 173 20.35 27.93 -26.15
N THR A 174 20.83 26.98 -26.94
CA THR A 174 20.77 26.98 -28.40
C THR A 174 19.99 25.77 -28.88
N GLU A 175 18.80 26.02 -29.41
CA GLU A 175 17.96 24.99 -30.03
C GLU A 175 18.63 24.39 -31.26
N ASP A 176 18.38 23.11 -31.51
CA ASP A 176 18.90 22.41 -32.68
C ASP A 176 18.39 23.04 -33.99
N GLY A 177 19.32 23.59 -34.78
CA GLY A 177 19.00 24.32 -36.01
C GLY A 177 18.24 25.64 -35.79
N GLY A 178 18.08 26.07 -34.53
CA GLY A 178 17.24 27.18 -34.11
C GLY A 178 18.01 28.41 -33.62
N SER A 179 17.33 29.20 -32.80
CA SER A 179 17.87 30.44 -32.24
C SER A 179 18.42 30.24 -30.83
N SER A 180 19.50 30.93 -30.51
CA SER A 180 20.03 30.98 -29.15
C SER A 180 19.29 32.01 -28.30
N ARG A 181 19.12 31.71 -27.01
CA ARG A 181 18.56 32.64 -26.02
C ARG A 181 19.31 32.59 -24.69
N PRO A 182 19.37 33.71 -23.95
CA PRO A 182 19.94 33.71 -22.62
C PRO A 182 19.05 32.94 -21.64
N ILE A 183 19.69 32.25 -20.70
CA ILE A 183 19.08 31.55 -19.57
C ILE A 183 19.64 32.14 -18.29
N ASP A 184 18.74 32.44 -17.36
CA ASP A 184 19.03 32.98 -16.03
C ASP A 184 17.89 32.49 -15.11
N VAL A 185 18.10 31.32 -14.49
CA VAL A 185 17.04 30.60 -13.73
C VAL A 185 17.60 29.97 -12.47
N SER A 186 16.80 29.99 -11.39
CA SER A 186 17.14 29.32 -10.13
C SER A 186 16.24 28.13 -9.91
N ILE A 187 16.83 26.96 -9.70
CA ILE A 187 16.11 25.69 -9.52
C ILE A 187 16.40 25.16 -8.10
N PRO A 188 15.39 24.69 -7.35
CA PRO A 188 15.61 24.07 -6.05
C PRO A 188 16.54 22.86 -6.12
N VAL A 189 17.39 22.70 -5.10
CA VAL A 189 18.26 21.55 -4.92
C VAL A 189 17.87 20.83 -3.64
N LEU A 190 17.69 19.51 -3.73
CA LEU A 190 17.47 18.65 -2.58
C LEU A 190 18.74 17.84 -2.31
N PRO A 191 19.05 17.46 -1.07
CA PRO A 191 20.17 16.56 -0.82
C PRO A 191 19.87 15.19 -1.43
N ALA A 192 20.88 14.54 -2.01
CA ALA A 192 20.70 13.25 -2.71
C ALA A 192 20.26 12.13 -1.75
N GLU A 193 20.73 12.20 -0.51
CA GLU A 193 20.30 11.38 0.61
C GLU A 193 20.00 12.28 1.82
N ARG A 194 19.19 11.81 2.78
CA ARG A 194 18.70 12.60 3.92
C ARG A 194 19.81 13.32 4.70
N THR A 195 20.95 12.67 4.85
CA THR A 195 22.11 13.15 5.61
C THR A 195 23.25 13.65 4.73
N ALA A 196 23.09 13.58 3.41
CA ALA A 196 24.14 13.94 2.46
C ALA A 196 24.45 15.43 2.52
N ARG A 197 25.73 15.74 2.73
CA ARG A 197 26.29 17.08 2.63
C ARG A 197 27.12 17.27 1.38
N ASP A 198 27.46 16.19 0.68
CA ASP A 198 28.40 16.18 -0.44
C ASP A 198 27.71 16.15 -1.82
N ARG A 199 26.40 15.88 -1.84
CA ARG A 199 25.62 15.70 -3.06
C ARG A 199 24.23 16.31 -2.96
N GLY A 200 23.81 16.95 -4.04
CA GLY A 200 22.45 17.43 -4.24
C GLY A 200 21.89 16.97 -5.58
N ILE A 201 20.57 16.90 -5.67
CA ILE A 201 19.79 16.60 -6.85
C ILE A 201 19.08 17.89 -7.28
N VAL A 202 19.21 18.21 -8.55
CA VAL A 202 18.45 19.27 -9.23
C VAL A 202 17.66 18.66 -10.38
N ARG A 203 16.38 19.01 -10.49
CA ARG A 203 15.56 18.58 -11.62
C ARG A 203 15.79 19.50 -12.82
N LEU A 204 16.19 18.93 -13.96
CA LEU A 204 16.52 19.67 -15.16
C LEU A 204 15.24 20.01 -15.96
N THR A 205 14.55 21.07 -15.58
CA THR A 205 13.26 21.44 -16.20
C THR A 205 13.44 22.22 -17.51
N THR A 206 12.33 22.44 -18.22
CA THR A 206 12.27 23.31 -19.41
C THR A 206 12.63 24.77 -19.12
N ALA A 207 12.83 25.18 -17.86
CA ALA A 207 13.37 26.50 -17.52
C ALA A 207 14.81 26.70 -18.02
N LEU A 208 15.56 25.61 -18.24
CA LEU A 208 16.92 25.63 -18.80
C LEU A 208 16.94 25.74 -20.33
N GLY A 209 15.78 25.70 -20.98
CA GLY A 209 15.67 25.59 -22.43
C GLY A 209 14.23 25.80 -22.92
N SER A 210 13.83 25.05 -23.95
CA SER A 210 12.44 24.99 -24.48
C SER A 210 11.84 23.62 -24.19
N VAL A 211 10.86 23.20 -24.98
CA VAL A 211 10.47 21.80 -25.16
C VAL A 211 11.29 21.11 -26.25
N HIS A 212 12.04 21.87 -27.06
CA HIS A 212 12.80 21.35 -28.18
C HIS A 212 14.19 20.86 -27.74
N PRO A 213 14.79 19.93 -28.50
CA PRO A 213 16.19 19.56 -28.34
C PRO A 213 17.14 20.75 -28.54
N GLY A 214 18.28 20.70 -27.86
CA GLY A 214 19.31 21.74 -27.98
C GLY A 214 20.35 21.68 -26.87
N VAL A 215 21.26 22.64 -26.87
CA VAL A 215 22.40 22.67 -25.94
C VAL A 215 22.33 23.90 -25.05
N PHE A 216 22.34 23.68 -23.75
CA PHE A 216 22.63 24.71 -22.75
C PHE A 216 24.13 24.73 -22.46
N GLU A 217 24.76 25.89 -22.65
CA GLU A 217 26.15 26.16 -22.24
C GLU A 217 26.19 27.35 -21.29
N GLY A 218 26.81 27.18 -20.13
CA GLY A 218 26.86 28.24 -19.13
C GLY A 218 27.60 27.86 -17.87
N THR A 219 27.18 28.47 -16.78
CA THR A 219 27.65 28.19 -15.43
C THR A 219 26.49 27.94 -14.48
N VAL A 220 26.75 27.17 -13.44
CA VAL A 220 25.86 27.02 -12.29
C VAL A 220 26.56 27.50 -11.02
N THR A 221 25.83 28.23 -10.18
CA THR A 221 26.25 28.60 -8.82
C THR A 221 25.22 28.08 -7.83
N LEU A 222 25.67 27.56 -6.69
CA LEU A 222 24.77 27.25 -5.59
C LEU A 222 24.58 28.46 -4.70
N GLU A 223 23.35 28.74 -4.32
CA GLU A 223 23.00 29.68 -3.26
C GLU A 223 22.30 28.92 -2.15
N SER A 224 22.68 29.17 -0.90
CA SER A 224 22.05 28.57 0.27
C SER A 224 21.62 29.63 1.27
N SER A 225 20.50 29.36 1.95
CA SER A 225 19.99 30.16 3.07
C SER A 225 19.54 29.23 4.19
N LEU A 226 20.16 29.37 5.35
CA LEU A 226 19.81 28.64 6.58
C LEU A 226 18.56 29.24 7.23
N VAL A 227 17.81 28.42 7.96
CA VAL A 227 16.72 28.86 8.84
C VAL A 227 17.25 29.85 9.89
N GLY A 228 18.45 29.60 10.42
CA GLY A 228 19.15 30.51 11.34
C GLY A 228 19.67 31.81 10.70
N GLY A 229 19.43 32.03 9.40
CA GLY A 229 19.69 33.29 8.69
C GLY A 229 21.05 33.39 7.99
N GLY A 230 21.95 32.42 8.15
CA GLY A 230 23.20 32.36 7.39
C GLY A 230 22.97 32.15 5.89
N ARG A 231 23.81 32.76 5.04
CA ARG A 231 23.76 32.60 3.58
C ARG A 231 25.13 32.32 3.03
N SER A 232 25.21 31.47 2.00
CA SER A 232 26.44 31.17 1.29
C SER A 232 26.19 31.05 -0.21
N THR A 233 27.22 31.35 -1.00
CA THR A 233 27.21 31.17 -2.46
C THR A 233 28.49 30.45 -2.88
N SER A 234 28.38 29.43 -3.73
CA SER A 234 29.55 28.72 -4.25
C SER A 234 30.28 29.53 -5.32
N THR A 235 31.45 29.06 -5.74
CA THR A 235 32.00 29.46 -7.04
C THR A 235 31.15 28.94 -8.19
N ALA A 236 31.25 29.58 -9.35
CA ALA A 236 30.55 29.19 -10.55
C ALA A 236 31.27 28.01 -11.22
N GLU A 237 30.54 26.93 -11.49
CA GLU A 237 31.05 25.77 -12.22
C GLU A 237 30.50 25.73 -13.64
N MET A 238 31.36 25.39 -14.59
CA MET A 238 30.98 25.28 -16.00
C MET A 238 30.06 24.08 -16.21
N VAL A 239 29.07 24.27 -17.07
CA VAL A 239 28.06 23.26 -17.34
C VAL A 239 27.68 23.26 -18.82
N SER A 240 27.52 22.06 -19.38
CA SER A 240 27.10 21.85 -20.76
C SER A 240 26.15 20.67 -20.81
N LEU A 241 24.88 20.95 -21.12
CA LEU A 241 23.78 19.99 -21.16
C LEU A 241 23.23 19.95 -22.58
N SER A 242 23.22 18.77 -23.19
CA SER A 242 22.56 18.50 -24.47
C SER A 242 21.21 17.86 -24.15
N PHE A 243 20.14 18.61 -24.32
CA PHE A 243 18.77 18.12 -24.15
C PHE A 243 18.31 17.40 -25.42
N ASP A 244 17.97 16.12 -25.28
CA ASP A 244 17.30 15.35 -26.32
C ASP A 244 15.77 15.45 -26.18
N GLY A 245 15.05 15.08 -27.24
CA GLY A 245 13.59 15.06 -27.27
C GLY A 245 13.01 13.92 -26.43
N PRO A 246 11.68 13.87 -26.21
CA PRO A 246 11.07 12.81 -25.41
C PRO A 246 11.24 11.45 -26.08
N GLU A 247 11.49 10.40 -25.30
CA GLU A 247 11.67 9.04 -25.78
C GLU A 247 10.75 8.05 -25.05
N LEU A 248 10.26 7.05 -25.76
CA LEU A 248 9.53 5.92 -25.18
C LEU A 248 10.43 4.68 -25.15
N PHE A 249 10.51 4.03 -23.99
CA PHE A 249 11.28 2.80 -23.81
C PHE A 249 10.38 1.58 -23.68
N SER A 250 9.29 1.67 -22.91
CA SER A 250 8.33 0.57 -22.77
C SER A 250 6.94 1.07 -22.41
N ILE A 251 5.94 0.25 -22.72
CA ILE A 251 4.55 0.41 -22.28
C ILE A 251 4.13 -0.94 -21.69
N ALA A 252 3.57 -0.93 -20.49
CA ALA A 252 3.15 -2.13 -19.77
C ALA A 252 1.81 -1.90 -19.05
N PRO A 253 0.99 -2.94 -18.83
CA PRO A 253 1.20 -4.32 -19.29
C PRO A 253 0.88 -4.49 -20.79
N GLU A 254 1.39 -5.56 -21.40
CA GLU A 254 1.08 -5.92 -22.81
C GLU A 254 -0.32 -6.51 -22.96
N ALA A 255 -0.90 -7.07 -21.90
CA ALA A 255 -2.27 -7.51 -21.83
C ALA A 255 -2.95 -6.78 -20.67
N LEU A 256 -4.06 -6.09 -20.95
CA LEU A 256 -4.73 -5.24 -19.98
C LEU A 256 -6.20 -5.59 -19.84
N SER A 257 -6.70 -5.53 -18.61
CA SER A 257 -8.13 -5.47 -18.31
C SER A 257 -8.62 -4.02 -18.41
N LEU A 258 -9.94 -3.82 -18.56
CA LEU A 258 -10.55 -2.51 -18.33
C LEU A 258 -10.19 -1.98 -16.94
N GLU A 259 -10.02 -0.66 -16.86
CA GLU A 259 -9.60 0.09 -15.66
C GLU A 259 -8.21 -0.26 -15.10
N GLN A 260 -7.47 -1.16 -15.74
CA GLN A 260 -6.07 -1.41 -15.39
C GLN A 260 -5.19 -0.23 -15.83
N LEU A 261 -4.20 0.10 -15.01
CA LEU A 261 -3.25 1.17 -15.27
C LEU A 261 -2.21 0.72 -16.30
N VAL A 262 -1.96 1.61 -17.26
CA VAL A 262 -0.92 1.50 -18.28
C VAL A 262 0.25 2.37 -17.84
N PHE A 263 1.39 1.74 -17.57
CA PHE A 263 2.65 2.38 -17.22
C PHE A 263 3.49 2.56 -18.47
N VAL A 264 3.91 3.78 -18.73
CA VAL A 264 4.82 4.13 -19.83
C VAL A 264 6.14 4.57 -19.22
N SER A 265 7.22 3.88 -19.61
CA SER A 265 8.59 4.25 -19.25
C SER A 265 9.29 4.91 -20.43
N GLY A 266 10.13 5.89 -20.14
CA GLY A 266 10.79 6.71 -21.15
C GLY A 266 11.70 7.76 -20.55
N ALA A 267 11.89 8.85 -21.28
CA ALA A 267 12.62 10.02 -20.82
C ALA A 267 12.05 11.31 -21.43
N GLY A 268 12.29 12.45 -20.79
CA GLY A 268 11.88 13.76 -21.31
C GLY A 268 10.42 14.13 -21.11
N PHE A 269 9.68 13.41 -20.25
CA PHE A 269 8.26 13.65 -20.04
C PHE A 269 7.99 14.91 -19.21
N LEU A 270 6.97 15.67 -19.61
CA LEU A 270 6.50 16.90 -18.99
C LEU A 270 5.09 16.73 -18.37
N GLY A 271 4.75 17.57 -17.39
CA GLY A 271 3.43 17.54 -16.72
C GLY A 271 3.46 17.55 -15.19
N GLY A 272 4.54 18.05 -14.58
CA GLY A 272 4.64 18.15 -13.12
C GLY A 272 3.53 19.00 -12.51
N PRO A 273 3.12 18.74 -11.25
CA PRO A 273 1.99 19.43 -10.61
C PRO A 273 2.18 20.96 -10.46
N ASP A 274 3.43 21.42 -10.47
CA ASP A 274 3.80 22.83 -10.39
C ASP A 274 3.88 23.53 -11.75
N GLU A 275 3.81 22.78 -12.86
CA GLU A 275 3.98 23.26 -14.25
C GLU A 275 2.67 23.08 -15.03
N LEU A 276 1.68 23.93 -14.73
CA LEU A 276 0.30 23.79 -15.23
C LEU A 276 0.14 23.96 -16.75
N ASP A 277 1.13 24.50 -17.45
CA ASP A 277 1.14 24.65 -18.90
C ASP A 277 1.92 23.53 -19.62
N GLU A 278 2.40 22.54 -18.87
CA GLU A 278 3.13 21.38 -19.39
C GLU A 278 2.28 20.11 -19.40
N ALA A 279 2.45 19.27 -20.43
CA ALA A 279 1.82 17.96 -20.50
C ALA A 279 2.60 17.00 -21.40
N THR A 280 2.38 15.70 -21.19
CA THR A 280 2.79 14.65 -22.14
C THR A 280 1.58 13.88 -22.63
N ILE A 281 1.52 13.70 -23.94
CA ILE A 281 0.53 12.88 -24.64
C ILE A 281 1.25 11.72 -25.31
N VAL A 282 0.62 10.55 -25.37
CA VAL A 282 1.10 9.43 -26.19
C VAL A 282 0.09 9.19 -27.31
N ARG A 283 0.52 9.41 -28.55
CA ARG A 283 -0.28 9.11 -29.73
C ARG A 283 -0.10 7.65 -30.15
N LEU A 284 -1.21 6.93 -30.23
CA LEU A 284 -1.27 5.55 -30.69
C LEU A 284 -1.80 5.51 -32.12
N ALA A 285 -1.00 5.02 -33.07
CA ALA A 285 -1.38 4.92 -34.48
C ALA A 285 -1.12 3.52 -35.03
N GLY A 286 -2.13 2.89 -35.62
CA GLY A 286 -2.07 1.53 -36.10
C GLY A 286 -3.42 0.94 -36.49
N GLU A 287 -3.60 -0.34 -36.16
CA GLU A 287 -4.82 -1.10 -36.38
C GLU A 287 -5.28 -1.71 -35.05
N PHE A 288 -6.58 -1.63 -34.79
CA PHE A 288 -7.22 -2.36 -33.69
C PHE A 288 -8.12 -3.45 -34.29
N ASP A 289 -7.89 -4.69 -33.87
CA ASP A 289 -8.66 -5.87 -34.26
C ASP A 289 -9.54 -6.31 -33.09
N PRO A 290 -10.82 -5.88 -33.04
CA PRO A 290 -11.76 -6.28 -32.00
C PRO A 290 -12.18 -7.75 -32.20
N GLU A 291 -12.34 -8.51 -31.10
CA GLU A 291 -12.83 -9.90 -31.20
C GLU A 291 -14.26 -9.98 -31.78
N ASP A 292 -15.11 -8.99 -31.48
CA ASP A 292 -16.52 -8.96 -31.87
C ASP A 292 -16.80 -8.07 -33.11
N GLY A 293 -15.77 -7.77 -33.92
CA GLY A 293 -15.91 -6.80 -34.99
C GLY A 293 -14.97 -7.01 -36.18
N ALA A 294 -14.85 -5.97 -37.00
CA ALA A 294 -13.88 -5.92 -38.08
C ALA A 294 -12.72 -5.02 -37.66
N ALA A 295 -11.50 -5.46 -37.94
CA ALA A 295 -10.31 -4.66 -37.75
C ALA A 295 -10.42 -3.30 -38.46
N GLY A 296 -9.89 -2.26 -37.81
CA GLY A 296 -10.00 -0.88 -38.27
C GLY A 296 -8.77 -0.06 -37.93
N SER A 297 -8.54 1.00 -38.72
CA SER A 297 -7.49 1.98 -38.41
C SER A 297 -7.77 2.67 -37.09
N PHE A 298 -6.74 2.80 -36.27
CA PHE A 298 -6.76 3.46 -34.98
C PHE A 298 -5.72 4.58 -34.96
N ASP A 299 -6.11 5.78 -34.53
CA ASP A 299 -5.25 6.95 -34.46
C ASP A 299 -5.81 7.90 -33.39
N GLU A 300 -5.39 7.70 -32.14
CA GLU A 300 -5.91 8.42 -30.98
C GLU A 300 -4.77 8.90 -30.06
N GLU A 301 -5.06 9.92 -29.26
CA GLU A 301 -4.12 10.52 -28.32
C GLU A 301 -4.52 10.19 -26.88
N LEU A 302 -3.57 9.66 -26.10
CA LEU A 302 -3.73 9.39 -24.68
C LEU A 302 -3.14 10.54 -23.87
N VAL A 303 -4.00 11.20 -23.10
CA VAL A 303 -3.56 12.16 -22.09
C VAL A 303 -3.02 11.36 -20.90
N MET A 304 -1.75 11.57 -20.60
CA MET A 304 -1.06 10.81 -19.57
C MET A 304 -1.05 11.57 -18.24
N THR A 305 -1.19 10.84 -17.14
CA THR A 305 -0.86 11.34 -15.80
C THR A 305 0.65 11.28 -15.62
N TRP A 306 1.25 12.42 -15.32
CA TRP A 306 2.70 12.52 -15.09
C TRP A 306 3.07 12.00 -13.71
N VAL A 307 4.11 11.16 -13.64
CA VAL A 307 4.69 10.66 -12.38
C VAL A 307 6.11 11.20 -12.21
N SER A 308 6.91 11.14 -13.27
CA SER A 308 8.28 11.63 -13.31
C SER A 308 8.69 11.97 -14.76
N GLY A 309 9.89 12.54 -14.95
CA GLY A 309 10.48 12.72 -16.28
C GLY A 309 10.65 11.43 -17.09
N SER A 310 10.55 10.27 -16.44
CA SER A 310 10.73 8.94 -17.03
C SER A 310 9.52 8.02 -16.92
N THR A 311 8.44 8.46 -16.28
CA THR A 311 7.28 7.61 -15.99
C THR A 311 5.98 8.37 -16.14
N LEU A 312 5.06 7.76 -16.88
CA LEU A 312 3.70 8.21 -17.10
C LEU A 312 2.73 7.07 -16.80
N ILE A 313 1.52 7.43 -16.39
CA ILE A 313 0.42 6.48 -16.17
C ILE A 313 -0.81 6.92 -16.97
N ALA A 314 -1.50 5.97 -17.57
CA ALA A 314 -2.84 6.18 -18.14
C ALA A 314 -3.78 5.06 -17.70
N THR A 315 -5.07 5.27 -17.86
CA THR A 315 -6.10 4.27 -17.59
C THR A 315 -6.91 4.03 -18.85
N ILE A 316 -7.16 2.77 -19.19
CA ILE A 316 -8.14 2.42 -20.22
C ILE A 316 -9.50 2.33 -19.55
N HIS A 317 -10.25 3.43 -19.58
CA HIS A 317 -11.54 3.53 -18.90
C HIS A 317 -12.60 2.62 -19.49
N ALA A 318 -13.43 2.07 -18.61
CA ALA A 318 -14.63 1.34 -18.95
C ALA A 318 -15.81 2.29 -19.14
N GLU A 319 -16.67 2.00 -20.11
CA GLU A 319 -17.99 2.59 -20.23
C GLU A 319 -19.05 1.48 -20.30
N GLU A 320 -20.19 1.72 -19.65
CA GLU A 320 -21.36 0.86 -19.83
C GLU A 320 -22.04 1.19 -21.15
N ARG A 321 -22.20 0.18 -22.01
CA ARG A 321 -22.98 0.29 -23.24
C ARG A 321 -23.81 -0.95 -23.46
N SER A 322 -25.12 -0.76 -23.58
CA SER A 322 -26.05 -1.87 -23.84
C SER A 322 -25.90 -3.02 -22.82
N ASN A 323 -25.65 -2.67 -21.55
CA ASN A 323 -25.49 -3.61 -20.44
C ASN A 323 -24.20 -4.45 -20.49
N GLU A 324 -23.16 -3.92 -21.11
CA GLU A 324 -21.81 -4.50 -21.13
C GLU A 324 -20.79 -3.42 -20.81
N LEU A 325 -19.66 -3.81 -20.21
CA LEU A 325 -18.50 -2.94 -20.08
C LEU A 325 -17.64 -3.03 -21.35
N ILE A 326 -17.39 -1.88 -21.98
CA ILE A 326 -16.49 -1.75 -23.11
C ILE A 326 -15.42 -0.70 -22.83
N SER A 327 -14.30 -0.73 -23.55
CA SER A 327 -13.32 0.34 -23.49
C SER A 327 -13.88 1.63 -24.09
N GLU A 328 -13.77 2.75 -23.37
CA GLU A 328 -14.08 4.08 -23.91
C GLU A 328 -13.16 4.42 -25.09
N LEU A 329 -11.91 3.97 -25.05
CA LEU A 329 -10.92 4.27 -26.09
C LEU A 329 -11.17 3.43 -27.36
N PHE A 330 -11.29 2.12 -27.23
CA PHE A 330 -11.38 1.21 -28.38
C PHE A 330 -12.82 0.91 -28.80
N ARG A 331 -13.81 1.29 -28.00
CA ARG A 331 -15.24 1.01 -28.22
C ARG A 331 -15.53 -0.48 -28.40
N SER A 332 -14.74 -1.33 -27.74
CA SER A 332 -14.82 -2.80 -27.78
C SER A 332 -14.57 -3.40 -26.40
N ARG A 333 -15.07 -4.61 -26.17
CA ARG A 333 -14.83 -5.40 -24.95
C ARG A 333 -13.42 -5.98 -24.93
N ARG A 334 -12.99 -6.50 -26.08
CA ARG A 334 -11.74 -7.24 -26.27
C ARG A 334 -11.15 -6.92 -27.64
N GLY A 335 -9.86 -7.17 -27.79
CA GLY A 335 -9.18 -7.03 -29.07
C GLY A 335 -7.69 -6.82 -28.94
N THR A 336 -7.02 -6.74 -30.08
CA THR A 336 -5.58 -6.51 -30.13
C THR A 336 -5.28 -5.25 -30.92
N PHE A 337 -4.49 -4.36 -30.34
CA PHE A 337 -3.89 -3.24 -31.06
C PHE A 337 -2.52 -3.64 -31.58
N THR A 338 -2.21 -3.27 -32.82
CA THR A 338 -0.87 -3.36 -33.40
C THR A 338 -0.55 -2.08 -34.16
N GLY A 339 0.55 -1.41 -33.79
CA GLY A 339 0.92 -0.15 -34.40
C GLY A 339 2.17 0.45 -33.80
N SER A 340 2.10 1.75 -33.51
CA SER A 340 3.17 2.53 -32.92
C SER A 340 2.64 3.48 -31.85
N ALA A 341 3.49 3.78 -30.88
CA ALA A 341 3.29 4.81 -29.88
C ALA A 341 4.30 5.94 -30.10
N THR A 342 3.85 7.19 -30.02
CA THR A 342 4.70 8.38 -30.21
C THR A 342 4.50 9.33 -29.03
N PRO A 343 5.56 9.71 -28.29
CA PRO A 343 5.44 10.68 -27.22
C PRO A 343 5.40 12.10 -27.80
N ILE A 344 4.53 12.93 -27.25
CA ILE A 344 4.39 14.34 -27.62
C ILE A 344 4.41 15.13 -26.32
N VAL A 345 5.38 16.01 -26.17
CA VAL A 345 5.47 16.91 -25.01
C VAL A 345 5.04 18.32 -25.42
N ILE A 346 4.30 18.97 -24.53
CA ILE A 346 3.68 20.27 -24.78
C ILE A 346 4.07 21.22 -23.66
N LYS A 347 4.37 22.48 -24.02
CA LYS A 347 4.47 23.61 -23.09
C LYS A 347 3.79 24.82 -23.69
N GLY A 348 2.66 25.23 -23.11
CA GLY A 348 1.85 26.33 -23.64
C GLY A 348 1.40 26.05 -25.09
N SER A 349 1.99 26.75 -26.06
CA SER A 349 1.72 26.54 -27.50
C SER A 349 2.80 25.75 -28.23
N ASP A 350 3.93 25.49 -27.58
CA ASP A 350 5.06 24.80 -28.18
C ASP A 350 4.92 23.29 -27.95
N MET A 351 5.35 22.50 -28.93
CA MET A 351 5.28 21.05 -28.88
C MET A 351 6.52 20.40 -29.49
N GLU A 352 6.95 19.30 -28.92
CA GLU A 352 8.01 18.45 -29.48
C GLU A 352 7.49 17.02 -29.62
N VAL A 353 7.79 16.39 -30.76
CA VAL A 353 7.33 15.04 -31.10
C VAL A 353 8.53 14.11 -31.09
N GLY A 354 8.53 13.15 -30.18
CA GLY A 354 9.58 12.14 -30.11
C GLY A 354 9.48 11.06 -31.17
N PRO A 355 10.40 10.09 -31.19
CA PRO A 355 10.38 9.00 -32.14
C PRO A 355 9.20 8.05 -31.88
N SER A 356 8.56 7.59 -32.96
CA SER A 356 7.55 6.53 -32.89
C SER A 356 8.22 5.17 -32.64
N VAL A 357 7.75 4.43 -31.64
CA VAL A 357 8.20 3.08 -31.32
C VAL A 357 7.11 2.05 -31.66
N PRO A 358 7.45 0.87 -32.18
CA PRO A 358 6.47 -0.21 -32.36
C PRO A 358 5.80 -0.57 -31.04
N PHE A 359 4.48 -0.73 -31.07
CA PHE A 359 3.68 -1.03 -29.89
C PHE A 359 2.52 -1.96 -30.25
N SER A 360 2.27 -2.92 -29.37
CA SER A 360 1.11 -3.80 -29.43
C SER A 360 0.65 -4.10 -28.01
N PHE A 361 -0.65 -4.21 -27.83
CA PHE A 361 -1.22 -4.70 -26.59
C PHE A 361 -2.52 -5.45 -26.88
N THR A 362 -2.95 -6.27 -25.93
CA THR A 362 -4.23 -6.97 -25.95
C THR A 362 -5.14 -6.37 -24.89
N LEU A 363 -6.31 -5.86 -25.32
CA LEU A 363 -7.44 -5.63 -24.42
C LEU A 363 -8.06 -7.00 -24.13
N GLY A 364 -7.73 -7.53 -22.95
CA GLY A 364 -8.09 -8.86 -22.51
C GLY A 364 -9.47 -8.92 -21.86
N GLN A 365 -9.69 -10.00 -21.13
CA GLN A 365 -10.92 -10.18 -20.36
C GLN A 365 -11.01 -9.17 -19.22
N VAL A 366 -12.24 -8.80 -18.84
CA VAL A 366 -12.46 -8.00 -17.64
C VAL A 366 -12.03 -8.82 -16.44
N THR A 367 -11.19 -8.25 -15.60
CA THR A 367 -10.80 -8.80 -14.31
C THR A 367 -11.57 -8.04 -13.24
N GLN A 368 -12.38 -8.75 -12.46
CA GLN A 368 -13.00 -8.15 -11.29
C GLN A 368 -12.04 -8.22 -10.12
N VAL A 369 -11.38 -7.10 -9.82
CA VAL A 369 -10.48 -7.00 -8.68
C VAL A 369 -11.29 -6.67 -7.42
N VAL A 370 -10.98 -7.35 -6.32
CA VAL A 370 -11.62 -7.15 -5.02
C VAL A 370 -10.55 -6.87 -3.97
N PHE A 371 -10.53 -5.66 -3.43
CA PHE A 371 -9.72 -5.30 -2.30
C PHE A 371 -10.43 -5.61 -0.98
N MET A 372 -9.87 -6.54 -0.22
CA MET A 372 -10.35 -6.87 1.12
C MET A 372 -9.64 -6.05 2.19
N ARG A 373 -10.43 -5.34 3.00
CA ARG A 373 -9.92 -4.52 4.09
C ARG A 373 -10.40 -5.03 5.44
N PHE A 374 -9.50 -5.67 6.19
CA PHE A 374 -9.75 -6.08 7.57
C PHE A 374 -9.61 -4.86 8.52
N LEU A 375 -10.68 -4.54 9.23
CA LEU A 375 -10.78 -3.39 10.13
C LEU A 375 -10.30 -3.75 11.54
N PRO A 376 -9.89 -2.77 12.38
CA PRO A 376 -9.53 -3.02 13.79
C PRO A 376 -10.57 -3.85 14.56
N GLY A 377 -11.86 -3.65 14.26
CA GLY A 377 -12.97 -4.40 14.85
C GLY A 377 -12.87 -5.92 14.66
N PHE A 378 -12.41 -6.37 13.48
CA PHE A 378 -12.20 -7.79 13.20
C PHE A 378 -11.21 -8.41 14.20
N TYR A 379 -10.05 -7.78 14.36
CA TYR A 379 -8.99 -8.24 15.26
C TYR A 379 -9.45 -8.24 16.72
N THR A 380 -10.21 -7.22 17.15
CA THR A 380 -10.76 -7.18 18.51
C THR A 380 -11.84 -8.23 18.76
N SER A 381 -12.43 -8.81 17.73
CA SER A 381 -13.43 -9.88 17.86
C SER A 381 -12.83 -11.29 17.86
N LEU A 382 -11.61 -11.49 17.36
CA LEU A 382 -10.92 -12.80 17.38
C LEU A 382 -10.79 -13.45 18.78
N PRO A 383 -10.59 -12.70 19.88
CA PRO A 383 -10.61 -13.26 21.23
C PRO A 383 -11.92 -13.97 21.59
N PHE A 384 -13.07 -13.51 21.06
CA PHE A 384 -14.35 -14.18 21.30
C PHE A 384 -14.46 -15.55 20.63
N PHE A 385 -13.59 -15.87 19.67
CA PHE A 385 -13.47 -17.20 19.07
C PHE A 385 -12.31 -18.00 19.67
N GLY A 386 -11.53 -17.40 20.59
CA GLY A 386 -10.28 -17.95 21.10
C GLY A 386 -9.14 -17.95 20.07
N LEU A 387 -9.24 -17.13 19.02
CA LEU A 387 -8.32 -17.12 17.86
C LEU A 387 -7.48 -15.84 17.75
N GLU A 388 -7.31 -15.08 18.84
CA GLU A 388 -6.54 -13.83 18.87
C GLU A 388 -5.12 -14.00 18.29
N ALA A 389 -4.45 -15.11 18.62
CA ALA A 389 -3.10 -15.39 18.14
C ALA A 389 -3.02 -15.76 16.64
N ALA A 390 -4.15 -15.91 15.95
CA ALA A 390 -4.25 -16.28 14.54
C ALA A 390 -4.43 -15.09 13.60
N ALA A 391 -4.36 -13.85 14.10
CA ALA A 391 -4.28 -12.66 13.25
C ALA A 391 -3.11 -12.80 12.25
N GLY A 392 -3.36 -12.51 10.98
CA GLY A 392 -2.44 -12.73 9.86
C GLY A 392 -2.54 -14.11 9.20
N GLU A 393 -3.11 -15.12 9.87
CA GLU A 393 -3.32 -16.47 9.31
C GLU A 393 -4.76 -16.67 8.79
N ILE A 394 -5.73 -15.89 9.29
CA ILE A 394 -7.14 -16.00 8.87
C ILE A 394 -7.35 -15.36 7.51
N GLU A 395 -6.78 -14.18 7.29
CA GLU A 395 -6.94 -13.32 6.13
C GLU A 395 -6.64 -14.05 4.80
N PRO A 396 -5.48 -14.72 4.63
CA PRO A 396 -5.21 -15.50 3.41
C PRO A 396 -6.13 -16.72 3.25
N LEU A 397 -6.64 -17.29 4.35
CA LEU A 397 -7.63 -18.38 4.27
C LEU A 397 -9.00 -17.88 3.83
N VAL A 398 -9.38 -16.65 4.21
CA VAL A 398 -10.60 -15.98 3.75
C VAL A 398 -10.50 -15.68 2.26
N GLU A 399 -9.39 -15.08 1.83
CA GLU A 399 -9.07 -14.83 0.41
C GLU A 399 -9.17 -16.13 -0.41
N SER A 400 -8.46 -17.17 0.01
CA SER A 400 -8.48 -18.48 -0.66
C SER A 400 -9.88 -19.10 -0.71
N ARG A 401 -10.73 -18.88 0.31
CA ARG A 401 -12.11 -19.36 0.28
C ARG A 401 -12.92 -18.67 -0.81
N ILE A 402 -12.82 -17.34 -0.92
CA ILE A 402 -13.54 -16.56 -1.93
C ILE A 402 -13.09 -16.98 -3.33
N GLU A 403 -11.78 -17.05 -3.56
CA GLU A 403 -11.21 -17.52 -4.84
C GLU A 403 -11.69 -18.94 -5.18
N SER A 404 -11.81 -19.83 -4.19
CA SER A 404 -12.30 -21.19 -4.44
C SER A 404 -13.76 -21.26 -4.89
N ILE A 405 -14.59 -20.29 -4.49
CA ILE A 405 -16.01 -20.21 -4.87
C ILE A 405 -16.15 -19.65 -6.29
N TYR A 406 -15.25 -18.74 -6.67
CA TYR A 406 -15.25 -18.04 -7.95
C TYR A 406 -14.19 -18.56 -8.94
N SER A 407 -13.62 -19.74 -8.72
CA SER A 407 -12.42 -20.22 -9.42
C SER A 407 -12.54 -20.35 -10.94
N ASP A 408 -13.78 -20.38 -11.45
CA ASP A 408 -14.08 -20.51 -12.88
C ASP A 408 -14.12 -19.13 -13.59
N TRP A 409 -14.07 -18.02 -12.84
CA TRP A 409 -14.14 -16.66 -13.39
C TRP A 409 -12.91 -15.82 -13.05
N ASN A 410 -12.70 -14.76 -13.84
CA ASN A 410 -11.58 -13.85 -13.69
C ASN A 410 -11.80 -12.85 -12.53
N ILE A 411 -11.78 -13.37 -11.29
CA ILE A 411 -11.87 -12.61 -10.05
C ILE A 411 -10.51 -12.67 -9.34
N ASP A 412 -9.99 -11.49 -9.01
CA ASP A 412 -8.68 -11.31 -8.36
C ASP A 412 -8.91 -10.68 -6.98
N VAL A 413 -8.80 -11.50 -5.93
CA VAL A 413 -8.98 -11.06 -4.54
C VAL A 413 -7.63 -10.64 -3.99
N ARG A 414 -7.57 -9.49 -3.33
CA ARG A 414 -6.32 -8.95 -2.80
C ARG A 414 -6.48 -8.42 -1.38
N LEU A 415 -5.50 -8.71 -0.54
CA LEU A 415 -5.39 -8.19 0.84
C LEU A 415 -4.70 -6.82 0.92
N THR A 416 -4.13 -6.33 -0.18
CA THR A 416 -3.51 -5.01 -0.29
C THR A 416 -4.23 -4.16 -1.33
N ALA A 417 -4.28 -2.85 -1.11
CA ALA A 417 -4.92 -1.92 -2.04
C ALA A 417 -4.25 -2.02 -3.43
N PRO A 418 -5.02 -2.18 -4.52
CA PRO A 418 -4.46 -2.24 -5.87
C PRO A 418 -3.74 -0.93 -6.24
N GLU A 419 -2.53 -1.06 -6.81
CA GLU A 419 -1.74 0.06 -7.34
C GLU A 419 -1.65 0.03 -8.87
N ASP A 420 -2.20 -1.02 -9.50
CA ASP A 420 -2.22 -1.32 -10.91
C ASP A 420 -3.63 -1.20 -11.53
N PHE A 421 -4.63 -0.80 -10.76
CA PHE A 421 -5.98 -0.49 -11.22
C PHE A 421 -6.39 0.92 -10.79
N SER A 422 -7.22 1.57 -11.59
CA SER A 422 -7.84 2.84 -11.21
C SER A 422 -8.81 2.63 -10.01
N PRO A 423 -9.15 3.68 -9.26
CA PRO A 423 -10.19 3.60 -8.22
C PRO A 423 -11.56 3.13 -8.73
N ASN A 424 -11.81 3.18 -10.04
CA ASN A 424 -13.03 2.69 -10.67
C ASN A 424 -12.91 1.24 -11.16
N GLY A 425 -11.75 0.60 -11.00
CA GLY A 425 -11.44 -0.75 -11.49
C GLY A 425 -11.45 -1.87 -10.45
N TYR A 426 -11.75 -1.56 -9.19
CA TYR A 426 -11.79 -2.57 -8.14
C TYR A 426 -12.83 -2.29 -7.06
N SER A 427 -13.47 -3.34 -6.58
CA SER A 427 -14.44 -3.27 -5.48
C SER A 427 -13.70 -3.34 -4.15
N THR A 428 -14.25 -2.71 -3.11
CA THR A 428 -13.72 -2.79 -1.75
C THR A 428 -14.72 -3.47 -0.82
N VAL A 429 -14.26 -4.46 -0.06
CA VAL A 429 -15.06 -5.10 1.00
C VAL A 429 -14.39 -4.89 2.35
N GLU A 430 -15.13 -4.32 3.30
CA GLU A 430 -14.67 -4.14 4.67
C GLU A 430 -15.12 -5.31 5.55
N VAL A 431 -14.18 -5.93 6.27
CA VAL A 431 -14.43 -6.99 7.25
C VAL A 431 -14.17 -6.44 8.65
N GLY A 432 -15.22 -6.38 9.47
CA GLY A 432 -15.22 -5.81 10.80
C GLY A 432 -15.63 -6.79 11.90
N GLY A 433 -15.90 -6.24 13.09
CA GLY A 433 -16.32 -7.00 14.27
C GLY A 433 -17.84 -6.94 14.47
N PRO A 434 -18.36 -6.08 15.37
CA PRO A 434 -19.80 -5.94 15.60
C PRO A 434 -20.56 -5.40 14.38
N ASP A 435 -21.82 -5.82 14.22
CA ASP A 435 -22.76 -5.21 13.28
C ASP A 435 -23.16 -3.80 13.75
N PRO A 436 -22.74 -2.73 13.05
CA PRO A 436 -23.05 -1.35 13.41
C PRO A 436 -24.53 -0.99 13.24
N ASN A 437 -25.31 -1.79 12.51
CA ASN A 437 -26.76 -1.63 12.40
C ASN A 437 -27.51 -2.15 13.64
N GLY A 438 -26.85 -2.97 14.47
CA GLY A 438 -27.40 -3.48 15.73
C GLY A 438 -28.54 -4.50 15.55
N ILE A 439 -28.64 -5.13 14.39
CA ILE A 439 -29.69 -6.10 14.07
C ILE A 439 -29.14 -7.50 13.79
N GLY A 440 -27.84 -7.72 13.98
CA GLY A 440 -27.21 -9.03 13.89
C GLY A 440 -27.05 -9.55 12.48
N LEU A 441 -26.81 -8.66 11.51
CA LEU A 441 -26.42 -9.08 10.16
C LEU A 441 -25.04 -9.74 10.21
N PHE A 442 -24.82 -10.75 9.38
CA PHE A 442 -23.49 -11.33 9.16
C PHE A 442 -22.70 -10.55 8.11
N GLY A 443 -23.40 -10.05 7.10
CA GLY A 443 -22.87 -9.22 6.05
C GLY A 443 -24.00 -8.33 5.50
N TYR A 444 -23.61 -7.25 4.85
CA TYR A 444 -24.55 -6.41 4.12
C TYR A 444 -23.85 -5.62 3.01
N ASP A 445 -24.25 -5.87 1.77
CA ASP A 445 -23.99 -4.98 0.65
C ASP A 445 -24.88 -3.73 0.75
N ASN A 446 -24.27 -2.58 1.05
CA ASN A 446 -24.92 -1.27 1.13
C ASN A 446 -24.73 -0.43 -0.15
N THR A 447 -24.43 -1.03 -1.29
CA THR A 447 -24.24 -0.30 -2.54
C THR A 447 -25.59 -0.05 -3.24
N PRO A 448 -25.80 1.11 -3.89
CA PRO A 448 -27.01 1.36 -4.68
C PRO A 448 -27.01 0.50 -5.94
N GLY A 449 -28.13 -0.01 -6.42
CA GLY A 449 -28.20 -0.71 -7.73
C GLY A 449 -27.61 -2.14 -7.77
N LYS A 450 -27.45 -2.76 -6.61
CA LYS A 450 -27.00 -4.14 -6.41
C LYS A 450 -28.08 -5.19 -6.74
N ASP A 451 -27.76 -6.46 -6.46
CA ASP A 451 -28.61 -7.66 -6.51
C ASP A 451 -28.93 -8.19 -7.90
N ILE A 452 -29.14 -7.32 -8.89
CA ILE A 452 -29.53 -7.73 -10.24
C ILE A 452 -28.77 -6.92 -11.28
N ASN A 453 -28.14 -7.64 -12.20
CA ASN A 453 -27.60 -7.07 -13.43
C ASN A 453 -26.60 -5.91 -13.20
N ASN A 454 -25.76 -6.05 -12.19
CA ASN A 454 -24.75 -5.06 -11.87
C ASN A 454 -23.42 -5.44 -12.51
N ILE A 455 -22.91 -4.55 -13.35
CA ILE A 455 -21.65 -4.73 -14.08
C ILE A 455 -20.56 -3.77 -13.60
N ARG A 456 -20.77 -3.04 -12.49
CA ARG A 456 -19.78 -2.09 -11.98
C ARG A 456 -18.60 -2.82 -11.35
N LEU A 457 -17.41 -2.24 -11.53
CA LEU A 457 -16.17 -2.80 -11.00
C LEU A 457 -15.74 -2.20 -9.66
N PHE A 458 -16.41 -1.15 -9.17
CA PHE A 458 -15.92 -0.26 -8.10
C PHE A 458 -16.80 -0.18 -6.86
N ASP A 459 -17.62 -1.20 -6.63
CA ASP A 459 -18.55 -1.21 -5.53
C ASP A 459 -17.82 -1.22 -4.17
N LYS A 460 -18.34 -0.44 -3.22
CA LYS A 460 -17.82 -0.38 -1.86
C LYS A 460 -18.81 -0.98 -0.87
N ILE A 461 -18.53 -2.22 -0.46
CA ILE A 461 -19.27 -2.95 0.57
C ILE A 461 -18.60 -2.65 1.92
N GLY A 462 -19.04 -1.59 2.59
CA GLY A 462 -18.38 -1.10 3.80
C GLY A 462 -18.78 0.31 4.20
N GLY A 463 -18.36 0.74 5.38
CA GLY A 463 -18.63 2.08 5.92
C GLY A 463 -20.11 2.44 5.94
N ALA A 464 -20.41 3.75 5.97
CA ALA A 464 -21.77 4.28 5.90
C ALA A 464 -22.10 4.75 4.48
N ASN A 465 -23.30 4.41 3.99
CA ASN A 465 -23.87 4.93 2.75
C ASN A 465 -25.12 5.76 3.06
N ALA A 466 -25.07 7.06 2.77
CA ALA A 466 -26.18 7.97 3.02
C ALA A 466 -27.35 7.77 2.05
N GLU A 467 -27.09 7.44 0.79
CA GLU A 467 -28.13 7.23 -0.23
C GLU A 467 -28.99 6.02 0.13
N THR A 468 -28.36 4.91 0.52
CA THR A 468 -29.06 3.70 0.99
C THR A 468 -29.91 3.96 2.24
N GLN A 469 -29.43 4.84 3.15
CA GLN A 469 -30.22 5.25 4.32
C GLN A 469 -31.43 6.12 3.93
N GLU A 470 -31.26 7.04 2.97
CA GLU A 470 -32.35 7.88 2.46
C GLU A 470 -33.47 7.04 1.82
N ASP A 471 -33.11 5.92 1.18
CA ASP A 471 -34.05 4.93 0.64
C ASP A 471 -34.69 4.02 1.70
N GLY A 472 -34.32 4.17 2.97
CA GLY A 472 -34.92 3.47 4.11
C GLY A 472 -34.31 2.11 4.42
N TYR A 473 -33.17 1.77 3.82
CA TYR A 473 -32.41 0.55 4.09
C TYR A 473 -31.32 0.77 5.16
N GLN A 474 -30.65 -0.32 5.57
CA GLN A 474 -29.52 -0.28 6.48
C GLN A 474 -28.37 0.52 5.86
N GLY A 475 -27.79 1.42 6.64
CA GLY A 475 -26.80 2.34 6.11
C GLY A 475 -25.38 1.84 6.13
N TYR A 476 -25.09 0.82 6.95
CA TYR A 476 -23.73 0.33 7.13
C TYR A 476 -23.55 -1.03 6.46
N GLY A 477 -22.57 -1.13 5.57
CA GLY A 477 -22.21 -2.38 4.90
C GLY A 477 -20.92 -2.99 5.43
N GLY A 478 -20.57 -4.14 4.87
CA GLY A 478 -19.40 -4.92 5.26
C GLY A 478 -19.77 -6.30 5.82
N VAL A 479 -18.76 -7.02 6.29
CA VAL A 479 -18.91 -8.32 6.98
C VAL A 479 -18.66 -8.15 8.48
N PHE A 480 -19.56 -8.68 9.30
CA PHE A 480 -19.60 -8.46 10.75
C PHE A 480 -19.32 -9.77 11.48
N VAL A 481 -18.04 -10.05 11.73
CA VAL A 481 -17.59 -11.37 12.23
C VAL A 481 -18.14 -11.69 13.62
N GLU A 482 -18.35 -10.68 14.47
CA GLU A 482 -18.90 -10.91 15.81
C GLU A 482 -20.33 -11.46 15.78
N SER A 483 -21.12 -11.08 14.77
CA SER A 483 -22.49 -11.60 14.60
C SER A 483 -22.51 -13.11 14.39
N MET A 484 -21.44 -13.72 13.87
CA MET A 484 -21.35 -15.17 13.67
C MET A 484 -21.42 -15.96 14.99
N LEU A 485 -21.07 -15.33 16.12
CA LEU A 485 -21.22 -15.95 17.45
C LEU A 485 -22.67 -16.25 17.80
N TYR A 486 -23.65 -15.62 17.14
CA TYR A 486 -25.07 -15.91 17.38
C TYR A 486 -25.50 -17.32 16.95
N PHE A 487 -24.68 -18.05 16.18
CA PHE A 487 -24.86 -19.49 15.98
C PHE A 487 -24.57 -20.33 17.23
N SER A 488 -23.84 -19.78 18.21
CA SER A 488 -23.58 -20.44 19.48
C SER A 488 -24.82 -20.46 20.38
N SER A 489 -24.97 -21.52 21.17
CA SER A 489 -25.96 -21.55 22.25
C SER A 489 -25.61 -20.61 23.42
N HIS A 490 -24.37 -20.13 23.46
CA HIS A 490 -23.78 -19.26 24.49
C HIS A 490 -22.77 -18.28 23.87
N PRO A 491 -23.23 -17.24 23.15
CA PRO A 491 -22.37 -16.29 22.45
C PRO A 491 -21.50 -15.41 23.36
N ASP A 492 -21.91 -15.22 24.63
CA ASP A 492 -21.17 -14.47 25.67
C ASP A 492 -20.75 -13.02 25.32
N LEU A 493 -21.47 -12.36 24.41
CA LEU A 493 -21.16 -10.99 23.95
C LEU A 493 -21.55 -9.86 24.94
N GLY A 494 -22.17 -10.18 26.08
CA GLY A 494 -22.58 -9.18 27.07
C GLY A 494 -23.68 -8.21 26.61
N ILE A 495 -24.21 -8.39 25.41
CA ILE A 495 -25.32 -7.61 24.82
C ILE A 495 -26.52 -8.52 24.54
N PRO A 496 -27.77 -8.00 24.59
CA PRO A 496 -28.94 -8.77 24.21
C PRO A 496 -28.85 -9.23 22.76
N ALA A 497 -29.15 -10.50 22.50
CA ALA A 497 -29.18 -11.02 21.15
C ALA A 497 -30.27 -10.32 20.31
N PRO A 498 -29.99 -9.95 19.05
CA PRO A 498 -30.96 -9.31 18.18
C PRO A 498 -32.09 -10.29 17.81
N GLY A 499 -33.26 -9.76 17.52
CA GLY A 499 -34.45 -10.57 17.18
C GLY A 499 -34.30 -11.39 15.89
N SER A 500 -33.41 -10.98 15.01
CA SER A 500 -33.08 -11.58 13.70
C SER A 500 -31.94 -12.60 13.77
N ARG A 501 -31.46 -12.97 14.96
CA ARG A 501 -30.40 -13.97 15.09
C ARG A 501 -30.83 -15.33 14.49
N PRO A 502 -29.88 -16.16 14.01
CA PRO A 502 -30.17 -17.54 13.67
C PRO A 502 -30.58 -18.35 14.92
N ASP A 503 -31.17 -19.51 14.68
CA ASP A 503 -31.24 -20.55 15.70
C ASP A 503 -29.81 -21.06 16.00
N ALA A 504 -29.55 -21.38 17.27
CA ALA A 504 -28.26 -21.91 17.68
C ALA A 504 -28.02 -23.29 17.03
N ASP A 505 -26.84 -23.49 16.46
CA ASP A 505 -26.46 -24.73 15.80
C ASP A 505 -25.39 -25.48 16.60
N PRO A 506 -25.64 -26.74 17.03
CA PRO A 506 -24.68 -27.52 17.81
C PRO A 506 -23.31 -27.69 17.15
N LEU A 507 -23.22 -27.64 15.82
CA LEU A 507 -21.95 -27.76 15.11
C LEU A 507 -21.05 -26.55 15.35
N PHE A 508 -21.61 -25.35 15.56
CA PHE A 508 -20.82 -24.17 15.92
C PHE A 508 -20.08 -24.41 17.23
N ASP A 509 -20.81 -24.81 18.27
CA ASP A 509 -20.27 -25.05 19.60
C ASP A 509 -19.26 -26.22 19.56
N GLU A 510 -19.53 -27.28 18.79
CA GLU A 510 -18.59 -28.39 18.57
C GLU A 510 -17.24 -27.95 17.99
N ILE A 511 -17.25 -27.00 17.06
CA ILE A 511 -16.04 -26.47 16.41
C ILE A 511 -15.30 -25.52 17.34
N PHE A 512 -16.00 -24.56 17.94
CA PHE A 512 -15.36 -23.40 18.58
C PHE A 512 -15.16 -23.56 20.08
N ASP A 513 -16.00 -24.29 20.82
CA ASP A 513 -15.85 -24.40 22.28
C ASP A 513 -14.51 -24.98 22.74
N PRO A 514 -13.90 -25.97 22.05
CA PRO A 514 -12.57 -26.43 22.42
C PRO A 514 -11.53 -25.29 22.49
N VAL A 515 -11.70 -24.24 21.69
CA VAL A 515 -10.78 -23.09 21.59
C VAL A 515 -11.28 -21.88 22.38
N ARG A 516 -12.59 -21.62 22.37
CA ARG A 516 -13.22 -20.46 23.00
C ARG A 516 -13.41 -20.61 24.50
N THR A 517 -13.90 -21.76 24.97
CA THR A 517 -14.27 -21.96 26.39
C THR A 517 -13.23 -22.75 27.18
N GLY A 518 -12.40 -23.55 26.51
CA GLY A 518 -11.27 -24.25 27.12
C GLY A 518 -10.14 -23.30 27.48
N HIS A 519 -9.39 -22.90 26.47
CA HIS A 519 -8.37 -21.85 26.53
C HIS A 519 -8.05 -21.36 25.12
N PRO A 520 -7.74 -20.07 24.92
CA PRO A 520 -7.40 -19.52 23.60
C PRO A 520 -6.27 -20.28 22.90
N ALA A 521 -6.30 -20.29 21.58
CA ALA A 521 -5.23 -20.83 20.76
C ALA A 521 -3.92 -20.07 20.99
N THR A 522 -2.81 -20.80 21.08
CA THR A 522 -1.47 -20.24 21.08
C THR A 522 -0.89 -20.20 19.67
N LEU A 523 0.10 -19.33 19.44
CA LEU A 523 0.81 -19.28 18.16
C LEU A 523 1.50 -20.61 17.81
N GLY A 524 1.96 -21.36 18.80
CA GLY A 524 2.52 -22.71 18.59
C GLY A 524 1.46 -23.67 18.05
N GLU A 525 0.27 -23.72 18.65
CA GLU A 525 -0.83 -24.58 18.20
C GLU A 525 -1.29 -24.24 16.77
N ILE A 526 -1.34 -22.94 16.43
CA ILE A 526 -1.64 -22.46 15.07
C ILE A 526 -0.60 -22.96 14.06
N ARG A 527 0.68 -22.99 14.46
CA ARG A 527 1.80 -23.53 13.65
C ARG A 527 1.89 -25.06 13.67
N GLY A 528 0.94 -25.74 14.32
CA GLY A 528 0.90 -27.19 14.41
C GLY A 528 1.82 -27.77 15.49
N GLU A 529 2.28 -26.97 16.42
CA GLU A 529 3.12 -27.39 17.54
C GLU A 529 2.27 -27.77 18.76
N GLY A 530 2.64 -28.85 19.46
CA GLY A 530 2.02 -29.26 20.71
C GLY A 530 1.23 -30.56 20.61
N ASP A 531 0.17 -30.66 21.41
CA ASP A 531 -0.71 -31.83 21.45
C ASP A 531 -1.54 -31.94 20.16
N GLY A 532 -1.54 -33.12 19.54
CA GLY A 532 -2.13 -33.32 18.22
C GLY A 532 -3.65 -33.13 18.17
N ASP A 533 -4.38 -33.54 19.21
CA ASP A 533 -5.83 -33.37 19.26
C ASP A 533 -6.18 -31.89 19.39
N ARG A 534 -5.40 -31.18 20.21
CA ARG A 534 -5.53 -29.74 20.40
C ARG A 534 -5.20 -28.95 19.12
N VAL A 535 -4.08 -29.25 18.47
CA VAL A 535 -3.69 -28.66 17.17
C VAL A 535 -4.80 -28.86 16.14
N ASN A 536 -5.38 -30.05 16.06
CA ASN A 536 -6.47 -30.33 15.13
C ASN A 536 -7.74 -29.52 15.44
N ALA A 537 -8.08 -29.32 16.72
CA ALA A 537 -9.20 -28.49 17.12
C ALA A 537 -8.98 -27.01 16.76
N VAL A 538 -7.78 -26.47 17.02
CA VAL A 538 -7.41 -25.09 16.65
C VAL A 538 -7.47 -24.90 15.13
N ARG A 539 -6.87 -25.81 14.37
CA ARG A 539 -6.91 -25.77 12.90
C ARG A 539 -8.34 -25.83 12.36
N ARG A 540 -9.19 -26.71 12.91
CA ARG A 540 -10.60 -26.79 12.51
C ARG A 540 -11.37 -25.50 12.79
N ALA A 541 -11.16 -24.87 13.95
CA ALA A 541 -11.79 -23.60 14.28
C ALA A 541 -11.29 -22.45 13.41
N LEU A 542 -9.99 -22.42 13.11
CA LEU A 542 -9.36 -21.46 12.22
C LEU A 542 -9.94 -21.54 10.80
N GLU A 543 -9.95 -22.75 10.22
CA GLU A 543 -10.50 -23.02 8.89
C GLU A 543 -12.00 -22.72 8.84
N ALA A 544 -12.75 -23.06 9.89
CA ALA A 544 -14.19 -22.79 9.97
C ALA A 544 -14.50 -21.29 10.03
N LEU A 545 -13.77 -20.51 10.84
CA LEU A 545 -13.97 -19.06 10.90
C LEU A 545 -13.60 -18.40 9.57
N ALA A 546 -12.45 -18.74 9.00
CA ALA A 546 -12.03 -18.23 7.70
C ALA A 546 -13.06 -18.57 6.61
N SER A 547 -13.57 -19.81 6.60
CA SER A 547 -14.62 -20.22 5.68
C SER A 547 -15.91 -19.41 5.88
N MET A 548 -16.37 -19.20 7.12
CA MET A 548 -17.58 -18.42 7.39
C MET A 548 -17.44 -16.98 6.90
N VAL A 549 -16.29 -16.34 7.14
CA VAL A 549 -16.00 -14.98 6.66
C VAL A 549 -15.93 -14.95 5.15
N GLY A 550 -15.19 -15.87 4.51
CA GLY A 550 -15.06 -15.92 3.05
C GLY A 550 -16.39 -16.20 2.33
N GLU A 551 -17.21 -17.09 2.88
CA GLU A 551 -18.56 -17.39 2.40
C GLU A 551 -19.49 -16.17 2.48
N THR A 552 -19.48 -15.47 3.61
CA THR A 552 -20.28 -14.26 3.77
C THR A 552 -19.76 -13.15 2.85
N THR A 553 -18.45 -12.94 2.74
CA THR A 553 -17.88 -11.98 1.79
C THR A 553 -18.25 -12.32 0.35
N ALA A 554 -18.12 -13.59 -0.07
CA ALA A 554 -18.52 -14.03 -1.40
C ALA A 554 -20.02 -13.81 -1.66
N HIS A 555 -20.87 -14.01 -0.66
CA HIS A 555 -22.30 -13.72 -0.79
C HIS A 555 -22.57 -12.22 -1.03
N GLU A 556 -21.95 -11.33 -0.25
CA GLU A 556 -22.11 -9.88 -0.44
C GLU A 556 -21.51 -9.41 -1.78
N LEU A 557 -20.38 -9.99 -2.20
CA LEU A 557 -19.85 -9.80 -3.55
C LEU A 557 -20.83 -10.28 -4.61
N GLY A 558 -21.54 -11.38 -4.37
CA GLY A 558 -22.57 -11.86 -5.27
C GLY A 558 -23.72 -10.87 -5.43
N HIS A 559 -24.13 -10.13 -4.39
CA HIS A 559 -25.07 -9.02 -4.54
C HIS A 559 -24.48 -7.89 -5.39
N SER A 560 -23.22 -7.51 -5.14
CA SER A 560 -22.52 -6.52 -5.94
C SER A 560 -22.35 -6.96 -7.39
N PHE A 561 -22.17 -8.25 -7.68
CA PHE A 561 -22.12 -8.77 -9.04
C PHE A 561 -23.50 -9.01 -9.65
N GLY A 562 -24.60 -8.67 -8.95
CA GLY A 562 -25.94 -8.82 -9.47
C GLY A 562 -26.44 -10.28 -9.57
N LEU A 563 -25.98 -11.17 -8.68
CA LEU A 563 -26.18 -12.62 -8.76
C LEU A 563 -27.41 -13.16 -8.03
N ALA A 564 -28.21 -12.33 -7.37
CA ALA A 564 -29.38 -12.80 -6.63
C ALA A 564 -30.43 -13.42 -7.58
N GLU A 565 -30.82 -12.67 -8.61
CA GLU A 565 -31.51 -13.18 -9.80
C GLU A 565 -31.10 -12.29 -10.99
N PRO A 566 -30.01 -12.59 -11.71
CA PRO A 566 -29.43 -11.67 -12.70
C PRO A 566 -30.40 -11.15 -13.78
N PHE A 567 -31.46 -11.90 -14.06
CA PHE A 567 -32.49 -11.56 -15.05
C PHE A 567 -33.89 -11.37 -14.43
N GLY A 568 -33.96 -11.30 -13.10
CA GLY A 568 -35.18 -11.17 -12.31
C GLY A 568 -35.65 -9.72 -12.14
N PRO A 569 -36.77 -9.49 -11.44
CA PRO A 569 -37.24 -8.14 -11.12
C PRO A 569 -36.40 -7.52 -9.99
N PRO A 570 -36.18 -6.18 -9.97
CA PRO A 570 -35.27 -5.47 -9.04
C PRO A 570 -35.68 -5.53 -7.55
N THR A 571 -36.71 -6.30 -7.21
CA THR A 571 -37.21 -6.53 -5.86
C THR A 571 -36.74 -7.87 -5.27
N VAL A 572 -35.90 -8.61 -5.99
CA VAL A 572 -35.37 -9.91 -5.57
C VAL A 572 -33.96 -9.75 -5.04
N PHE A 573 -33.74 -10.29 -3.85
CA PHE A 573 -32.50 -10.14 -3.09
C PHE A 573 -31.75 -11.46 -2.91
N HIS A 574 -32.37 -12.61 -3.20
CA HIS A 574 -31.76 -13.94 -3.07
C HIS A 574 -32.36 -14.86 -4.15
N ASN A 575 -31.83 -16.07 -4.29
CA ASN A 575 -32.49 -17.10 -5.09
C ASN A 575 -33.97 -17.26 -4.67
N SER A 576 -34.87 -17.42 -5.64
CA SER A 576 -36.29 -17.68 -5.37
C SER A 576 -36.55 -18.95 -4.55
N PHE A 577 -35.60 -19.90 -4.55
CA PHE A 577 -35.65 -21.15 -3.81
C PHE A 577 -34.25 -21.45 -3.26
N ASP A 578 -34.17 -21.95 -2.03
CA ASP A 578 -32.90 -22.42 -1.47
C ASP A 578 -32.59 -23.84 -2.00
N ASP A 579 -31.34 -24.08 -2.39
CA ASP A 579 -30.80 -25.32 -2.93
C ASP A 579 -29.42 -25.64 -2.29
N GLU A 580 -29.09 -26.92 -2.13
CA GLU A 580 -27.86 -27.33 -1.42
C GLU A 580 -26.59 -26.72 -2.02
N GLY A 581 -25.81 -26.01 -1.18
CA GLY A 581 -24.56 -25.39 -1.59
C GLY A 581 -24.69 -24.13 -2.45
N CYS A 582 -25.88 -23.57 -2.64
CA CYS A 582 -26.03 -22.35 -3.43
C CYS A 582 -25.58 -21.10 -2.66
N LEU A 583 -24.63 -20.34 -3.24
CA LEU A 583 -24.05 -19.16 -2.59
C LEU A 583 -25.10 -18.10 -2.26
N MET A 584 -26.00 -17.81 -3.21
CA MET A 584 -26.98 -16.71 -3.18
C MET A 584 -28.31 -17.06 -2.51
N ASP A 585 -28.37 -18.18 -1.79
CA ASP A 585 -29.50 -18.54 -0.95
C ASP A 585 -29.62 -17.60 0.25
N ASN A 586 -30.83 -17.52 0.82
CA ASN A 586 -31.03 -16.67 1.98
C ASN A 586 -30.09 -17.09 3.13
N GLY A 587 -29.35 -16.12 3.66
CA GLY A 587 -28.35 -16.38 4.68
C GLY A 587 -28.87 -17.14 5.91
N GLY A 588 -30.12 -16.93 6.31
CA GLY A 588 -30.74 -17.65 7.43
C GLY A 588 -31.02 -19.13 7.17
N ASN A 589 -31.06 -19.55 5.90
CA ASN A 589 -31.46 -20.90 5.48
C ASN A 589 -30.26 -21.79 5.11
N ARG A 590 -29.07 -21.20 4.91
CA ARG A 590 -27.83 -21.94 4.60
C ARG A 590 -27.30 -22.67 5.85
N PRO A 591 -27.16 -24.01 5.83
CA PRO A 591 -26.64 -24.78 6.96
C PRO A 591 -25.25 -24.30 7.39
N ILE A 592 -24.98 -24.29 8.69
CA ILE A 592 -23.66 -23.87 9.18
C ILE A 592 -22.52 -24.77 8.67
N GLY A 593 -22.79 -26.05 8.44
CA GLY A 593 -21.80 -27.00 7.93
C GLY A 593 -21.29 -26.64 6.54
N GLU A 594 -22.14 -26.02 5.70
CA GLU A 594 -21.71 -25.45 4.41
C GLU A 594 -20.81 -24.23 4.64
N ARG A 595 -21.24 -23.29 5.49
CA ARG A 595 -20.51 -22.06 5.80
C ARG A 595 -19.13 -22.31 6.40
N THR A 596 -19.00 -23.38 7.19
CA THR A 596 -17.78 -23.79 7.86
C THR A 596 -16.98 -24.84 7.08
N ALA A 597 -17.38 -25.14 5.83
CA ALA A 597 -16.77 -26.11 4.92
C ALA A 597 -16.53 -27.50 5.57
N GLN A 598 -17.48 -27.97 6.37
CA GLN A 598 -17.32 -29.22 7.12
C GLN A 598 -17.57 -30.45 6.22
N PRO A 599 -16.84 -31.57 6.45
CA PRO A 599 -17.07 -32.80 5.71
C PRO A 599 -18.52 -33.29 5.81
N GLY A 600 -19.08 -33.71 4.67
CA GLY A 600 -20.45 -34.21 4.58
C GLY A 600 -21.48 -33.17 4.18
N PHE A 601 -21.09 -31.91 4.03
CA PHE A 601 -21.90 -30.85 3.45
C PHE A 601 -21.50 -30.57 2.00
N THR A 602 -22.44 -30.07 1.21
CA THR A 602 -22.21 -29.72 -0.20
C THR A 602 -21.31 -28.49 -0.27
N PRO A 603 -20.20 -28.53 -1.04
CA PRO A 603 -19.37 -27.35 -1.26
C PRO A 603 -20.16 -26.22 -1.92
N THR A 604 -19.94 -24.99 -1.45
CA THR A 604 -20.60 -23.82 -2.02
C THR A 604 -20.17 -23.56 -3.46
N HIS A 605 -21.15 -23.21 -4.29
CA HIS A 605 -20.99 -22.89 -5.72
C HIS A 605 -22.08 -21.91 -6.17
N LEU A 606 -21.93 -21.35 -7.37
CA LEU A 606 -22.96 -20.54 -8.01
C LEU A 606 -24.05 -21.42 -8.64
N CYS A 607 -25.30 -21.01 -8.51
CA CYS A 607 -26.47 -21.78 -8.95
C CYS A 607 -27.28 -21.04 -10.02
N HIS A 608 -28.21 -21.78 -10.63
CA HIS A 608 -29.18 -21.25 -11.59
C HIS A 608 -28.53 -20.47 -12.75
N SER A 609 -28.96 -19.22 -12.99
CA SER A 609 -28.45 -18.37 -14.06
C SER A 609 -27.18 -17.61 -13.71
N SER A 610 -26.71 -17.67 -12.47
CA SER A 610 -25.56 -16.90 -12.00
C SER A 610 -24.25 -17.27 -12.72
N PRO A 611 -23.91 -18.55 -12.96
CA PRO A 611 -22.75 -18.93 -13.76
C PRO A 611 -22.76 -18.29 -15.17
N GLY A 612 -23.83 -18.53 -15.93
CA GLY A 612 -23.93 -18.01 -17.31
C GLY A 612 -24.02 -16.48 -17.39
N TYR A 613 -24.45 -15.81 -16.31
CA TYR A 613 -24.37 -14.36 -16.21
C TYR A 613 -22.92 -13.89 -16.03
N LEU A 614 -22.15 -14.51 -15.11
CA LEU A 614 -20.74 -14.19 -14.92
C LEU A 614 -19.89 -14.50 -16.16
N ASP A 615 -20.15 -15.62 -16.86
CA ASP A 615 -19.53 -15.92 -18.16
C ASP A 615 -19.78 -14.78 -19.16
N GLY A 616 -20.95 -14.15 -19.08
CA GLY A 616 -21.33 -13.02 -19.94
C GLY A 616 -20.57 -11.73 -19.62
N ILE A 617 -20.23 -11.46 -18.35
CA ILE A 617 -19.64 -10.19 -17.92
C ILE A 617 -18.11 -10.24 -17.74
N LEU A 618 -17.58 -11.33 -17.18
CA LEU A 618 -16.14 -11.52 -16.95
C LEU A 618 -15.51 -12.41 -18.02
N GLY A 619 -16.28 -13.32 -18.61
CA GLY A 619 -15.85 -14.21 -19.69
C GLY A 619 -15.39 -15.61 -19.25
N ASP A 620 -15.29 -16.49 -20.26
CA ASP A 620 -14.43 -17.69 -20.29
C ASP A 620 -13.03 -17.32 -20.80
#